data_AF-A0A7G9L777-F1
#
_entry.id   AF-A0A7G9L777-F1
#
_cell.length_a   1.000
_cell.length_b   1.000
_cell.length_c   1.000
_cell.angle_alpha   90.00
_cell.angle_beta   90.00
_cell.angle_gamma   90.00
#
_symmetry.space_group_name_H-M   'P 1'
#
loop_
_entity.id
_entity.type
_entity.pdbx_description
1 polymer ?
#
loop_
_entity_poly.entity_id
_entity_poly.type
_entity_poly.pdbx_seq_one_letter_code
_entity_poly.pdbx_strand_id
1 'polypeptide(L)'
;MIKKFNIFIALFLILGNIYFLFITISILFTAGGSFGYGVLLLPFTFLTHLFLIPSILALKKKHRKNHILLIINSIGTAYIIFIIVSFLSYS
;
A
#
# COMPACT_ATOMS: atom_id res chain seq x y z
N MET A 1 -5.14 -7.16 22.47
CA MET A 1 -5.71 -7.04 21.10
C MET A 1 -4.90 -6.14 20.18
N ILE A 2 -4.60 -4.89 20.59
CA ILE A 2 -3.92 -3.86 19.76
C ILE A 2 -2.64 -4.37 19.05
N LYS A 3 -1.78 -5.14 19.73
CA LYS A 3 -0.56 -5.70 19.11
C LYS A 3 -0.86 -6.63 17.92
N LYS A 4 -1.83 -7.55 18.07
CA LYS A 4 -2.17 -8.53 17.03
C LYS A 4 -2.78 -7.81 15.83
N PHE A 5 -3.62 -6.81 16.11
CA PHE A 5 -4.25 -5.97 15.08
C PHE A 5 -3.21 -5.16 14.28
N ASN A 6 -2.24 -4.52 14.95
CA ASN A 6 -1.18 -3.77 14.26
C ASN A 6 -0.32 -4.68 13.35
N ILE A 7 -0.02 -5.90 13.80
CA ILE A 7 0.71 -6.89 12.99
C ILE A 7 -0.13 -7.32 11.78
N PHE A 8 -1.42 -7.58 11.98
CA PHE A 8 -2.33 -7.94 10.89
C PHE A 8 -2.40 -6.85 9.82
N ILE A 9 -2.61 -5.60 10.22
CA ILE A 9 -2.61 -4.44 9.32
C ILE A 9 -1.26 -4.29 8.62
N ALA A 10 -0.14 -4.44 9.34
CA ALA A 10 1.19 -4.33 8.76
C ALA A 10 1.43 -5.42 7.68
N LEU A 11 1.02 -6.66 7.94
CA LEU A 11 1.12 -7.74 6.95
C LEU A 11 0.26 -7.46 5.72
N PHE A 12 -0.97 -6.98 5.91
CA PHE A 12 -1.85 -6.58 4.82
C PHE A 12 -1.21 -5.48 3.96
N LEU A 13 -0.63 -4.45 4.58
CA LEU A 13 0.08 -3.38 3.89
C LEU A 13 1.29 -3.88 3.09
N ILE A 14 2.06 -4.82 3.64
CA ILE A 14 3.23 -5.38 2.95
C ILE A 14 2.77 -6.16 1.71
N LEU A 15 1.75 -7.01 1.84
CA LEU A 15 1.19 -7.76 0.72
C LEU A 15 0.60 -6.84 -0.35
N GLY A 16 -0.18 -5.84 0.06
CA GLY A 16 -0.73 -4.84 -0.86
C GLY A 16 0.36 -4.07 -1.59
N ASN A 17 1.45 -3.71 -0.90
CA ASN A 17 2.59 -3.05 -1.53
C ASN A 17 3.31 -3.92 -2.55
N ILE A 18 3.47 -5.22 -2.30
CA ILE A 18 4.06 -6.15 -3.27
C ILE A 18 3.20 -6.19 -4.55
N TYR A 19 1.88 -6.23 -4.39
CA TYR A 19 0.95 -6.16 -5.52
C TYR A 19 1.07 -4.85 -6.31
N PHE A 20 1.09 -3.69 -5.63
CA PHE A 20 1.25 -2.39 -6.30
C PHE A 20 2.64 -2.16 -6.89
N LEU A 21 3.68 -2.82 -6.37
CA LEU A 21 5.01 -2.80 -6.95
C LEU A 21 4.98 -3.43 -8.35
N PHE A 22 4.34 -4.59 -8.47
CA PHE A 22 4.15 -5.24 -9.76
C PHE A 22 3.39 -4.36 -10.76
N ILE A 23 2.31 -3.71 -10.32
CA ILE A 23 1.54 -2.78 -11.17
C ILE A 23 2.42 -1.60 -11.61
N THR A 24 3.15 -0.97 -10.69
CA THR A 24 3.99 0.19 -10.99
C THR A 24 5.08 -0.18 -12.00
N ILE A 25 5.72 -1.35 -11.82
CA ILE A 25 6.71 -1.87 -12.77
C ILE A 25 6.06 -2.13 -14.13
N SER A 26 4.87 -2.74 -14.18
CA SER A 26 4.14 -2.99 -15.42
C SER A 26 3.80 -1.70 -16.16
N ILE A 27 3.34 -0.65 -15.46
CA ILE A 27 3.06 0.67 -16.04
C ILE A 27 4.33 1.27 -16.65
N LEU A 28 5.47 1.18 -15.96
CA LEU A 28 6.74 1.70 -16.45
C LEU A 28 7.23 0.97 -17.71
N PHE A 29 7.15 -0.36 -17.73
CA PHE A 29 7.58 -1.15 -18.89
C PHE A 29 6.66 -1.01 -20.11
N THR A 30 5.37 -0.78 -19.89
CA THR A 30 4.38 -0.60 -20.97
C THR A 30 4.21 0.87 -21.39
N ALA A 31 4.99 1.79 -20.79
CA ALA A 31 4.83 3.24 -20.95
C ALA A 31 3.38 3.72 -20.71
N GLY A 32 2.64 3.04 -19.82
CA GLY A 32 1.24 3.32 -19.50
C GLY A 32 0.20 2.75 -20.47
N GLY A 33 0.57 1.84 -21.38
CA GLY A 33 -0.36 1.19 -22.30
C GLY A 33 -0.89 2.14 -23.39
N SER A 34 -2.11 1.90 -23.88
CA SER A 34 -2.71 2.71 -24.96
C SER A 34 -2.77 4.19 -24.57
N PHE A 35 -2.13 5.03 -25.40
CA PHE A 35 -2.00 6.48 -25.19
C PHE A 35 -1.32 6.91 -23.88
N GLY A 36 -0.62 6.00 -23.18
CA GLY A 36 0.09 6.31 -21.94
C GLY A 36 -0.82 6.58 -20.73
N TYR A 37 -2.10 6.23 -20.81
CA TYR A 37 -3.09 6.50 -19.76
C TYR A 37 -2.68 5.93 -18.38
N GLY A 38 -2.00 4.78 -18.37
CA GLY A 38 -1.49 4.16 -17.15
C GLY A 38 -0.45 5.00 -16.41
N VAL A 39 0.25 5.93 -17.08
CA VAL A 39 1.19 6.85 -16.42
C VAL A 39 0.46 7.79 -15.46
N LEU A 40 -0.81 8.10 -15.72
CA LEU A 40 -1.63 8.91 -14.80
C LEU A 40 -1.91 8.20 -13.47
N LEU A 41 -1.85 6.86 -13.46
CA LEU A 41 -2.07 6.04 -12.27
C LEU A 41 -0.81 5.89 -11.41
N LEU A 42 0.36 6.13 -12.01
CA LEU A 42 1.67 6.00 -11.40
C LEU A 42 1.84 6.79 -10.09
N PRO A 43 1.45 8.08 -9.97
CA PRO A 43 1.53 8.78 -8.69
C PRO A 43 0.72 8.11 -7.58
N PHE A 44 -0.45 7.55 -7.91
CA PHE A 44 -1.32 6.88 -6.94
C PHE A 44 -0.74 5.54 -6.48
N THR A 45 -0.21 4.73 -7.41
CA THR A 45 0.44 3.46 -7.06
C THR A 45 1.73 3.69 -6.29
N PHE A 46 2.52 4.72 -6.64
CA PHE A 46 3.76 5.06 -5.95
C PHE A 46 3.53 5.49 -4.50
N LEU A 47 2.44 6.24 -4.23
CA LEU A 47 2.04 6.66 -2.89
C LEU A 47 1.79 5.46 -1.95
N THR A 48 1.38 4.30 -2.47
CA THR A 48 1.19 3.09 -1.63
C THR A 48 2.50 2.65 -0.96
N HIS A 49 3.64 2.90 -1.61
CA HIS A 49 4.99 2.53 -1.16
C HIS A 49 5.48 3.33 0.05
N LEU A 50 4.93 4.53 0.30
CA LEU A 50 5.25 5.29 1.50
C LEU A 50 4.85 4.56 2.79
N PHE A 51 3.84 3.69 2.73
CA PHE A 51 3.35 2.93 3.88
C PHE A 51 4.13 1.65 4.15
N LEU A 52 5.13 1.31 3.34
CA LEU A 52 5.93 0.09 3.51
C LEU A 52 6.93 0.18 4.67
N ILE A 53 7.56 1.34 4.86
CA ILE A 53 8.47 1.57 6.00
C ILE A 53 7.73 1.49 7.34
N PRO A 54 6.61 2.22 7.57
CA PRO A 54 5.88 2.14 8.84
C PRO A 54 5.27 0.75 9.10
N SER A 55 4.88 0.00 8.05
CA SER A 55 4.37 -1.37 8.20
C SER A 55 5.48 -2.32 8.67
N ILE A 56 6.68 -2.26 8.08
CA ILE A 56 7.84 -3.04 8.53
C ILE A 56 8.25 -2.67 9.96
N LEU A 57 8.23 -1.37 10.31
CA LEU A 57 8.53 -0.93 11.67
C LEU A 57 7.54 -1.51 12.69
N ALA A 58 6.25 -1.60 12.36
CA ALA A 58 5.23 -2.17 13.24
C ALA A 58 5.44 -3.67 13.54
N LEU A 59 6.14 -4.42 12.67
CA LEU A 59 6.48 -5.83 12.91
C LEU A 59 7.59 -6.01 13.96
N LYS A 60 8.48 -5.01 14.12
CA LYS A 60 9.59 -5.05 15.10
C LYS A 60 9.04 -5.04 16.54
N LYS A 61 9.53 -5.95 17.39
CA LYS A 61 9.04 -6.13 18.78
C LYS A 61 8.98 -4.81 19.58
N LYS A 62 9.94 -3.90 19.40
CA LYS A 62 10.01 -2.58 20.05
C LYS A 62 8.81 -1.66 19.74
N HIS A 63 8.21 -1.79 18.56
CA HIS A 63 7.24 -0.83 18.03
C HIS A 63 5.81 -1.38 17.94
N ARG A 64 5.58 -2.64 18.32
CA ARG A 64 4.26 -3.31 18.22
C ARG A 64 3.12 -2.63 19.00
N LYS A 65 3.44 -1.87 20.05
CA LYS A 65 2.45 -1.12 20.86
C LYS A 65 2.37 0.37 20.47
N ASN A 66 3.11 0.82 19.47
CA ASN A 66 3.13 2.25 19.12
C ASN A 66 1.81 2.63 18.43
N HIS A 67 1.03 3.49 19.09
CA HIS A 67 -0.26 3.98 18.59
C HIS A 67 -0.11 4.82 17.31
N ILE A 68 0.99 5.56 17.16
CA ILE A 68 1.25 6.38 15.97
C ILE A 68 1.41 5.50 14.74
N LEU A 69 2.19 4.41 14.86
CA LEU A 69 2.35 3.44 13.77
C LEU A 69 1.05 2.73 13.43
N LEU A 70 0.20 2.46 14.42
CA LEU A 70 -1.11 1.88 14.16
C LEU A 70 -1.99 2.83 13.35
N ILE A 71 -2.02 4.14 13.68
CA ILE A 71 -2.79 5.15 12.95
C ILE A 71 -2.26 5.27 11.51
N ILE A 72 -0.93 5.42 11.34
CA ILE A 72 -0.30 5.51 10.01
C ILE A 72 -0.63 4.28 9.17
N ASN A 73 -0.50 3.07 9.74
CA ASN A 73 -0.79 1.85 9.03
C ASN A 73 -2.29 1.70 8.71
N SER A 74 -3.17 2.22 9.57
CA SER A 74 -4.62 2.23 9.32
C SER A 74 -4.98 3.17 8.16
N ILE A 75 -4.37 4.35 8.11
CA ILE A 75 -4.52 5.30 6.99
C ILE A 75 -4.01 4.66 5.69
N GLY A 76 -2.82 4.04 5.73
CA GLY A 76 -2.27 3.34 4.56
C GLY A 76 -3.16 2.20 4.09
N THR A 77 -3.79 1.47 5.03
CA THR A 77 -4.70 0.37 4.70
C THR A 77 -5.97 0.89 4.03
N ALA A 78 -6.57 1.96 4.57
CA ALA A 78 -7.72 2.62 3.94
C ALA A 78 -7.37 3.13 2.54
N TYR A 79 -6.17 3.70 2.35
CA TYR A 79 -5.69 4.15 1.05
C TYR A 79 -5.51 3.01 0.04
N ILE A 80 -4.88 1.90 0.46
CA ILE A 80 -4.72 0.70 -0.38
C ILE A 80 -6.10 0.15 -0.79
N ILE A 81 -7.04 0.04 0.15
CA ILE A 81 -8.40 -0.42 -0.13
C ILE A 81 -9.09 0.52 -1.12
N PHE A 82 -8.99 1.84 -0.91
CA PHE A 82 -9.58 2.85 -1.80
C PHE A 82 -9.06 2.71 -3.23
N ILE A 83 -7.74 2.55 -3.40
CA ILE A 83 -7.16 2.33 -4.72
C ILE A 83 -7.65 1.02 -5.32
N ILE A 84 -7.58 -0.11 -4.59
CA ILE A 84 -8.04 -1.41 -5.09
C ILE A 84 -9.49 -1.34 -5.57
N VAL A 85 -10.38 -0.75 -4.78
CA VAL A 85 -11.81 -0.58 -5.13
C VAL A 85 -11.97 0.32 -6.36
N SER A 86 -11.19 1.40 -6.45
CA SER A 86 -11.21 2.27 -7.63
C SER A 86 -10.80 1.47 -8.88
N PHE A 87 -9.70 0.71 -8.84
CA PHE A 87 -9.28 -0.14 -9.95
C PHE A 87 -10.33 -1.18 -10.35
N LEU A 88 -10.97 -1.84 -9.38
CA LEU A 88 -12.02 -2.83 -9.64
C LEU A 88 -13.30 -2.22 -10.21
N SER A 89 -13.61 -0.97 -9.87
CA SER A 89 -14.84 -0.29 -10.33
C SER A 89 -14.73 0.20 -11.78
N TYR A 90 -13.50 0.36 -12.29
CA TYR A 90 -13.22 0.80 -13.67
C TYR A 90 -12.71 -0.35 -14.58
N SER A 91 -12.61 -1.58 -14.05
CA SER A 91 -12.27 -2.80 -14.79
C SER A 91 -13.52 -3.55 -15.24
#